data_AF-A0A7C5AJE8-F1
#
_entry.id   AF-A0A7C5AJE8-F1
#
_cell.length_a   1.000
_cell.length_b   1.000
_cell.length_c   1.000
_cell.angle_alpha   90.00
_cell.angle_beta   90.00
_cell.angle_gamma   90.00
#
_symmetry.space_group_name_H-M   'P 1'
#
loop_
_entity.id
_entity.type
_entity.pdbx_description
1 polymer ?
#
loop_
_entity_poly.entity_id
_entity_poly.type
_entity_poly.pdbx_seq_one_letter_code
_entity_poly.pdbx_strand_id
1 'polypeptide(L)'
;MCGIVFSVRPARKNFWGYSRTDTGVMIPVKIEQLLVSKAGFVVLLKGLEDRRVLHIFIGAAEAQAIAIKLNDVDVPRPLTHDLLKSVIENFGAELVRVEITDLRDGTFYARLILRKAGSEVEIDSRPSDAMALALRCSAPIFVAEKVMDEAGRPANGEDDTSPEGSTQHVSEDEARAAKAAALISKLKKDLEKAIQDERYEDAARIRDELKRLENVH
;
A
#
# COMPACT_ATOMS: atom_id res chain seq x y z
N MET A 1 -48.16 17.31 18.86
CA MET A 1 -47.16 16.99 17.81
C MET A 1 -45.82 17.51 18.27
N CYS A 2 -44.92 16.61 18.71
CA CYS A 2 -43.62 16.96 19.26
C CYS A 2 -42.61 17.04 18.11
N GLY A 3 -42.08 18.23 17.83
CA GLY A 3 -41.08 18.46 16.79
C GLY A 3 -39.69 18.09 17.31
N ILE A 4 -39.10 17.04 16.76
CA ILE A 4 -37.71 16.64 17.02
C ILE A 4 -36.82 17.49 16.13
N VAL A 5 -36.12 18.46 16.73
CA VAL A 5 -35.08 19.25 16.08
C VAL A 5 -33.81 18.40 16.03
N PHE A 6 -33.43 17.93 14.83
CA PHE A 6 -32.14 17.29 14.59
C PHE A 6 -31.02 18.34 14.74
N SER A 7 -30.36 18.33 15.90
CA SER A 7 -29.12 19.06 16.09
C SER A 7 -27.98 18.30 15.42
N VAL A 8 -27.60 18.76 14.22
CA VAL A 8 -26.38 18.34 13.52
C VAL A 8 -25.19 18.80 14.37
N ARG A 9 -24.54 17.87 15.08
CA ARG A 9 -23.27 18.15 15.77
C ARG A 9 -22.16 18.24 14.72
N PRO A 10 -21.30 19.28 14.76
CA PRO A 10 -20.19 19.40 13.82
C PRO A 10 -19.11 18.36 14.13
N ALA A 11 -18.52 17.82 13.06
CA ALA A 11 -17.38 16.91 13.09
C ALA A 11 -16.25 17.47 13.97
N ARG A 12 -15.78 16.68 14.94
CA ARG A 12 -14.66 17.07 15.81
C ARG A 12 -13.35 17.08 15.01
N LYS A 13 -12.62 18.17 15.18
CA LYS A 13 -11.30 18.48 14.62
C LYS A 13 -10.30 17.33 14.85
N ASN A 14 -9.63 16.98 13.76
CA ASN A 14 -8.34 16.29 13.64
C ASN A 14 -7.51 16.26 14.93
N PHE A 15 -7.50 15.11 15.60
CA PHE A 15 -6.63 14.83 16.74
C PHE A 15 -5.65 13.73 16.33
N TRP A 16 -4.69 14.10 15.47
CA TRP A 16 -3.58 13.23 15.09
C TRP A 16 -2.44 13.45 16.09
N GLY A 17 -2.51 12.74 17.22
CA GLY A 17 -1.40 12.61 18.16
C GLY A 17 -0.96 11.15 18.21
N TYR A 18 0.33 10.91 18.39
CA TYR A 18 0.84 9.56 18.70
C TYR A 18 0.07 9.00 19.91
N SER A 19 -0.69 7.92 19.70
CA SER A 19 -1.40 7.24 20.78
C SER A 19 -0.43 6.25 21.42
N ARG A 20 -0.02 6.51 22.67
CA ARG A 20 0.66 5.51 23.51
C ARG A 20 -0.40 4.52 24.00
N THR A 21 -0.45 3.36 23.38
CA THR A 21 -1.20 2.20 23.89
C THR A 21 -0.23 1.21 24.55
N ASP A 22 -0.74 0.22 25.26
CA ASP A 22 0.05 -0.84 25.92
C ASP A 22 0.97 -1.61 24.95
N THR A 23 0.76 -1.44 23.64
CA THR A 23 1.50 -2.07 22.53
C THR A 23 2.62 -1.22 21.93
N GLY A 24 2.96 -0.07 22.53
CA GLY A 24 4.09 0.78 22.10
C GLY A 24 3.67 2.02 21.31
N VAL A 25 4.62 2.58 20.55
CA VAL A 25 4.41 3.81 19.76
C VAL A 25 3.64 3.47 18.49
N MET A 26 2.54 4.19 18.25
CA MET A 26 1.69 4.02 17.06
C MET A 26 1.82 5.24 16.14
N ILE A 27 2.24 5.00 14.89
CA ILE A 27 2.42 6.02 13.87
C ILE A 27 1.12 6.16 13.07
N PRO A 28 0.54 7.37 12.97
CA PRO A 28 -0.63 7.59 12.12
C PRO A 28 -0.26 7.51 10.65
N VAL A 29 -1.05 6.75 9.89
CA VAL A 29 -0.84 6.56 8.45
C VAL A 29 -2.11 6.85 7.66
N LYS A 30 -1.94 7.05 6.36
CA LYS A 30 -3.03 7.07 5.37
C LYS A 30 -2.74 6.11 4.24
N ILE A 31 -3.81 5.60 3.62
CA ILE A 31 -3.72 4.89 2.35
C ILE A 31 -3.41 5.94 1.27
N GLU A 32 -2.20 5.89 0.73
CA GLU A 32 -1.75 6.81 -0.33
C GLU A 32 -2.22 6.30 -1.69
N GLN A 33 -2.00 5.00 -1.95
CA GLN A 33 -2.27 4.41 -3.26
C GLN A 33 -2.52 2.90 -3.17
N LEU A 34 -3.30 2.39 -4.12
CA LEU A 34 -3.41 0.95 -4.43
C LEU A 34 -2.72 0.71 -5.77
N LEU A 35 -1.68 -0.13 -5.78
CA LEU A 35 -0.91 -0.49 -6.97
C LEU A 35 -1.26 -1.89 -7.46
N VAL A 36 -1.13 -2.09 -8.77
CA VAL A 36 -1.22 -3.40 -9.42
C VAL A 36 0.17 -3.73 -9.95
N SER A 37 0.72 -4.85 -9.51
CA SER A 37 2.02 -5.37 -9.94
C SER A 37 1.87 -6.74 -10.60
N LYS A 38 2.95 -7.27 -11.18
CA LYS A 38 2.97 -8.66 -11.67
C LYS A 38 2.76 -9.69 -10.55
N ALA A 39 3.11 -9.34 -9.32
CA ALA A 39 3.01 -10.22 -8.16
C ALA A 39 1.66 -10.12 -7.43
N GLY A 40 0.79 -9.17 -7.81
CA GLY A 40 -0.51 -8.95 -7.18
C GLY A 40 -0.78 -7.49 -6.83
N PHE A 41 -1.69 -7.28 -5.89
CA PHE A 41 -2.13 -5.95 -5.46
C PHE A 41 -1.38 -5.49 -4.22
N VAL A 42 -0.97 -4.23 -4.18
CA VAL A 42 -0.20 -3.65 -3.07
C VAL A 42 -0.88 -2.38 -2.58
N VAL A 43 -1.10 -2.27 -1.27
CA VAL A 43 -1.55 -1.03 -0.63
C VAL A 43 -0.34 -0.29 -0.06
N LEU A 44 -0.22 0.99 -0.40
CA LEU A 44 0.80 1.91 0.10
C LEU A 44 0.24 2.68 1.28
N LEU A 45 0.80 2.45 2.46
CA LEU A 45 0.49 3.20 3.67
C LEU A 45 1.60 4.21 3.95
N LYS A 46 1.28 5.49 3.90
CA LYS A 46 2.23 6.58 4.13
C LYS A 46 2.03 7.16 5.51
N GLY A 47 3.10 7.30 6.27
CA GLY A 47 3.09 8.03 7.53
C GLY A 47 2.69 9.49 7.34
N LEU A 48 1.88 10.04 8.25
CA LEU A 48 1.49 11.45 8.16
C LEU A 48 2.64 12.39 8.50
N GLU A 49 3.42 12.03 9.51
CA GLU A 49 4.61 12.77 9.96
C GLU A 49 5.90 11.93 9.80
N ASP A 50 5.76 10.69 9.35
CA ASP A 50 6.86 9.76 9.10
C ASP A 50 7.15 9.73 7.59
N ARG A 51 8.44 9.75 7.22
CA ARG A 51 8.89 9.74 5.81
C ARG A 51 8.87 8.35 5.19
N ARG A 52 8.53 7.31 5.95
CA ARG A 52 8.45 5.94 5.50
C ARG A 52 7.06 5.62 4.92
N VAL A 53 7.06 4.65 4.02
CA VAL A 53 5.90 4.05 3.38
C VAL A 53 5.97 2.56 3.64
N LEU A 54 4.84 1.97 4.02
CA LEU A 54 4.70 0.54 4.20
C LEU A 54 3.92 -0.05 3.01
N HIS A 55 4.44 -1.13 2.44
CA HIS A 55 3.81 -1.89 1.37
C HIS A 55 3.17 -3.16 1.94
N ILE A 56 1.85 -3.30 1.74
CA ILE A 56 1.11 -4.50 2.16
C ILE A 56 0.51 -5.17 0.93
N PHE A 57 0.95 -6.39 0.64
CA PHE A 57 0.37 -7.23 -0.40
C PHE A 57 -0.99 -7.76 0.03
N ILE A 58 -1.98 -7.68 -0.87
CA ILE A 58 -3.35 -8.13 -0.62
C ILE A 58 -3.88 -8.91 -1.81
N GLY A 59 -4.91 -9.71 -1.57
CA GLY A 59 -5.62 -10.44 -2.62
C GLY A 59 -6.49 -9.53 -3.49
N ALA A 60 -6.91 -10.07 -4.63
CA ALA A 60 -7.73 -9.34 -5.61
C ALA A 60 -9.09 -8.89 -5.04
N ALA A 61 -9.74 -9.75 -4.25
CA ALA A 61 -11.03 -9.45 -3.64
C ALA A 61 -10.93 -8.31 -2.63
N GLU A 62 -9.88 -8.33 -1.79
CA GLU A 62 -9.59 -7.26 -0.85
C GLU A 62 -9.24 -5.95 -1.55
N ALA A 63 -8.43 -6.01 -2.60
CA ALA A 63 -8.05 -4.86 -3.39
C ALA A 63 -9.27 -4.19 -4.02
N GLN A 64 -10.20 -4.98 -4.57
CA GLN A 64 -11.46 -4.48 -5.10
C GLN A 64 -12.30 -3.79 -4.02
N ALA A 65 -12.42 -4.39 -2.82
CA ALA A 65 -13.20 -3.84 -1.72
C ALA A 65 -12.66 -2.48 -1.22
N ILE A 66 -11.33 -2.30 -1.25
CA ILE A 66 -10.66 -1.03 -0.95
C ILE A 66 -10.85 -0.04 -2.10
N ALA A 67 -10.60 -0.46 -3.35
CA ALA A 67 -10.66 0.39 -4.52
C ALA A 67 -12.03 1.04 -4.74
N ILE A 68 -13.12 0.28 -4.54
CA ILE A 68 -14.50 0.80 -4.67
C ILE A 68 -14.69 1.99 -3.73
N LYS A 69 -14.24 1.88 -2.48
CA LYS A 69 -14.44 2.96 -1.51
C LYS A 69 -13.45 4.11 -1.70
N LEU A 70 -12.21 3.82 -2.09
CA LEU A 70 -11.18 4.84 -2.33
C LEU A 70 -11.55 5.75 -3.52
N ASN A 71 -12.20 5.19 -4.55
CA ASN A 71 -12.69 5.93 -5.72
C ASN A 71 -14.13 6.45 -5.55
N ASP A 72 -14.71 6.31 -4.35
CA ASP A 72 -16.08 6.71 -4.00
C ASP A 72 -17.15 6.23 -5.02
N VAL A 73 -17.03 4.97 -5.43
CA VAL A 73 -17.96 4.35 -6.39
C VAL A 73 -19.22 3.91 -5.65
N ASP A 74 -20.37 4.42 -6.10
CA ASP A 74 -21.67 4.01 -5.59
C ASP A 74 -22.07 2.63 -6.10
N VAL A 75 -22.46 1.75 -5.18
CA VAL A 75 -22.95 0.41 -5.46
C VAL A 75 -24.41 0.27 -5.02
N PRO A 76 -25.29 -0.39 -5.80
CA PRO A 76 -26.73 -0.44 -5.53
C PRO A 76 -27.09 -1.28 -4.30
N ARG A 77 -26.18 -2.15 -3.85
CA ARG A 77 -26.36 -3.02 -2.68
C ARG A 77 -25.11 -2.97 -1.82
N PRO A 78 -25.27 -3.00 -0.48
CA PRO A 78 -24.12 -2.98 0.42
C PRO A 78 -23.24 -4.21 0.22
N LEU A 79 -21.93 -4.00 0.14
CA LEU A 79 -20.94 -5.07 0.11
C LEU A 79 -20.64 -5.55 1.53
N THR A 80 -19.76 -6.55 1.66
CA THR A 80 -19.42 -7.19 2.94
C THR A 80 -18.98 -6.19 4.02
N HIS A 81 -18.07 -5.27 3.69
CA HIS A 81 -17.59 -4.27 4.65
C HIS A 81 -18.63 -3.18 4.94
N ASP A 82 -19.56 -2.89 4.02
CA ASP A 82 -20.68 -1.97 4.26
C ASP A 82 -21.70 -2.61 5.22
N LEU A 83 -22.01 -3.89 5.01
CA LEU A 83 -22.82 -4.70 5.92
C LEU A 83 -22.18 -4.74 7.32
N LEU A 84 -20.87 -4.99 7.42
CA LEU A 84 -20.17 -5.05 8.70
C LEU A 84 -20.21 -3.70 9.43
N LYS A 85 -20.01 -2.59 8.72
CA LYS A 85 -20.20 -1.24 9.28
C LYS A 85 -21.61 -1.09 9.84
N SER A 86 -22.65 -1.42 9.07
CA SER A 86 -24.04 -1.33 9.54
C SER A 86 -24.30 -2.22 10.76
N VAL A 87 -23.70 -3.41 10.83
CA VAL A 87 -23.80 -4.27 12.02
C VAL A 87 -23.18 -3.59 13.23
N ILE A 88 -21.96 -3.06 13.12
CA ILE A 88 -21.27 -2.36 14.22
C ILE A 88 -22.12 -1.19 14.73
N GLU A 89 -22.61 -0.34 13.81
CA GLU A 89 -23.42 0.84 14.14
C GLU A 89 -24.76 0.46 14.80
N ASN A 90 -25.48 -0.54 14.26
CA ASN A 90 -26.77 -0.97 14.80
C ASN A 90 -26.64 -1.66 16.18
N PHE A 91 -25.49 -2.24 16.49
CA PHE A 91 -25.18 -2.78 17.81
C PHE A 91 -24.70 -1.71 18.81
N GLY A 92 -24.71 -0.43 18.41
CA GLY A 92 -24.33 0.71 19.24
C GLY A 92 -22.83 0.78 19.52
N ALA A 93 -22.02 0.23 18.61
CA ALA A 93 -20.57 0.34 18.66
C ALA A 93 -20.05 1.32 17.58
N GLU A 94 -18.85 1.83 17.79
CA GLU A 94 -18.16 2.73 16.86
C GLU A 94 -16.74 2.20 16.60
N LEU A 95 -16.31 2.15 15.35
CA LEU A 95 -14.91 1.87 15.02
C LEU A 95 -14.08 3.13 15.31
N VAL A 96 -13.30 3.11 16.38
CA VAL A 96 -12.49 4.25 16.83
C VAL A 96 -11.24 4.40 15.99
N ARG A 97 -10.56 3.28 15.71
CA ARG A 97 -9.31 3.24 14.95
C ARG A 97 -8.99 1.81 14.53
N VAL A 98 -8.08 1.71 13.56
CA VAL A 98 -7.45 0.46 13.13
C VAL A 98 -5.97 0.52 13.45
N GLU A 99 -5.43 -0.59 13.91
CA GLU A 99 -4.03 -0.70 14.29
C GLU A 99 -3.39 -1.90 13.59
N ILE A 100 -2.34 -1.68 12.80
CA ILE A 100 -1.46 -2.75 12.30
C ILE A 100 -0.37 -2.93 13.34
N THR A 101 -0.38 -4.08 14.01
CA THR A 101 0.30 -4.26 15.30
C THR A 101 1.55 -5.12 15.21
N ASP A 102 1.67 -6.01 14.23
CA ASP A 102 2.80 -6.94 14.16
C ASP A 102 3.11 -7.39 12.73
N LEU A 103 4.34 -7.87 12.54
CA LEU A 103 4.80 -8.59 11.37
C LEU A 103 5.51 -9.85 11.86
N ARG A 104 5.02 -11.03 11.46
CA ARG A 104 5.62 -12.31 11.83
C ARG A 104 5.64 -13.21 10.62
N ASP A 105 6.81 -13.75 10.28
CA ASP A 105 6.99 -14.65 9.13
C ASP A 105 6.40 -14.06 7.83
N GLY A 106 6.59 -12.76 7.60
CA GLY A 106 6.05 -12.05 6.44
C GLY A 106 4.54 -11.78 6.48
N THR A 107 3.85 -12.15 7.56
CA THR A 107 2.41 -11.95 7.74
C THR A 107 2.14 -10.77 8.68
N PHE A 108 1.40 -9.79 8.18
CA PHE A 108 0.97 -8.63 8.97
C PHE A 108 -0.29 -8.95 9.78
N TYR A 109 -0.31 -8.47 11.03
CA TYR A 109 -1.45 -8.57 11.95
C TYR A 109 -2.04 -7.19 12.20
N ALA A 110 -3.36 -7.12 12.31
CA ALA A 110 -4.06 -5.91 12.65
C ALA A 110 -5.16 -6.16 13.66
N ARG A 111 -5.66 -5.10 14.29
CA ARG A 111 -6.84 -5.13 15.13
C ARG A 111 -7.73 -3.92 14.88
N LEU A 112 -9.03 -4.15 15.02
CA LEU A 112 -10.05 -3.11 15.09
C LEU A 112 -10.22 -2.71 16.55
N ILE A 113 -10.21 -1.41 16.82
CA ILE A 113 -10.56 -0.90 18.14
C ILE A 113 -11.98 -0.34 18.08
N LEU A 114 -12.93 -1.08 18.64
CA LEU A 114 -14.32 -0.66 18.73
C LEU A 114 -14.60 -0.04 20.09
N ARG A 115 -15.45 0.98 20.15
CA ARG A 115 -15.98 1.52 21.40
C ARG A 115 -17.45 1.18 21.53
N LYS A 116 -17.84 0.62 22.69
CA LYS A 116 -19.23 0.33 23.04
C LYS A 116 -19.45 0.63 24.52
N ALA A 117 -20.51 1.39 24.83
CA ALA A 117 -20.86 1.78 26.20
C ALA A 117 -19.68 2.37 27.01
N GLY A 118 -18.82 3.14 26.35
CA GLY A 118 -17.65 3.79 26.97
C GLY A 118 -16.42 2.90 27.16
N SER A 119 -16.48 1.61 26.82
CA SER A 119 -15.33 0.69 26.87
C SER A 119 -14.81 0.40 25.47
N GLU A 120 -13.49 0.21 25.33
CA GLU A 120 -12.87 -0.24 24.08
C GLU A 120 -12.78 -1.77 24.06
N VAL A 121 -13.03 -2.36 22.89
CA VAL A 121 -12.93 -3.79 22.60
C VAL A 121 -12.06 -3.97 21.38
N GLU A 122 -11.13 -4.92 21.46
CA GLU A 122 -10.22 -5.24 20.37
C GLU A 122 -10.74 -6.46 19.61
N ILE A 123 -10.69 -6.39 18.28
CA ILE A 123 -11.05 -7.51 17.39
C ILE A 123 -9.88 -7.75 16.45
N ASP A 124 -9.34 -8.97 16.49
CA ASP A 124 -8.30 -9.42 15.57
C ASP A 124 -8.78 -9.34 14.11
N SER A 125 -7.91 -8.88 13.22
CA SER A 125 -8.26 -8.63 11.83
C SER A 125 -7.05 -8.72 10.91
N ARG A 126 -7.30 -9.10 9.66
CA ARG A 126 -6.30 -8.92 8.60
C ARG A 126 -6.18 -7.42 8.29
N PRO A 127 -4.98 -6.91 7.96
CA PRO A 127 -4.81 -5.50 7.61
C PRO A 127 -5.73 -5.04 6.46
N SER A 128 -5.95 -5.90 5.47
CA SER A 128 -6.82 -5.61 4.32
C SER A 128 -8.26 -5.31 4.72
N ASP A 129 -8.85 -6.15 5.58
CA ASP A 129 -10.21 -5.98 6.07
C ASP A 129 -10.33 -4.75 6.97
N ALA A 130 -9.31 -4.55 7.82
CA ALA A 130 -9.26 -3.42 8.72
C ALA A 130 -9.17 -2.08 7.97
N MET A 131 -8.31 -1.99 6.94
CA MET A 131 -8.23 -0.84 6.05
C MET A 131 -9.54 -0.59 5.29
N ALA A 132 -10.16 -1.64 4.75
CA ALA A 132 -11.43 -1.52 4.03
C ALA A 132 -12.57 -1.00 4.92
N LEU A 133 -12.59 -1.39 6.20
CA LEU A 133 -13.57 -0.92 7.17
C LEU A 133 -13.25 0.51 7.66
N ALA A 134 -11.97 0.82 7.88
CA ALA A 134 -11.51 2.16 8.26
C ALA A 134 -11.94 3.22 7.24
N LEU A 135 -11.79 2.93 5.94
CA LEU A 135 -12.27 3.81 4.86
C LEU A 135 -13.77 4.07 4.89
N ARG A 136 -14.58 3.09 5.30
CA ARG A 136 -16.05 3.19 5.33
C ARG A 136 -16.58 3.87 6.58
N CYS A 137 -15.89 3.70 7.70
CA CYS A 137 -16.18 4.33 8.98
C CYS A 137 -15.49 5.68 9.16
N SER A 138 -14.64 6.09 8.19
CA SER A 138 -13.76 7.25 8.33
C SER A 138 -12.90 7.20 9.59
N ALA A 139 -12.46 5.99 9.96
CA ALA A 139 -11.65 5.76 11.15
C ALA A 139 -10.15 5.92 10.82
N PRO A 140 -9.35 6.51 11.73
CA PRO A 140 -7.91 6.62 11.54
C PRO A 140 -7.22 5.25 11.56
N ILE A 141 -6.14 5.15 10.77
CA ILE A 141 -5.30 3.96 10.66
C ILE A 141 -3.95 4.27 11.31
N PHE A 142 -3.47 3.34 12.12
CA PHE A 142 -2.17 3.41 12.77
C PHE A 142 -1.35 2.17 12.48
N VAL A 143 -0.03 2.34 12.45
CA VAL A 143 0.93 1.24 12.33
C VAL A 143 1.89 1.32 13.50
N ALA A 144 2.18 0.20 14.15
CA ALA A 144 3.15 0.15 15.22
C ALA A 144 4.56 0.53 14.70
N GLU A 145 5.31 1.29 15.51
CA GLU A 145 6.66 1.74 15.15
C GLU A 145 7.57 0.57 14.75
N LYS A 146 7.53 -0.53 15.51
CA LYS A 146 8.29 -1.76 15.18
C LYS A 146 8.00 -2.32 13.79
N VAL A 147 6.75 -2.21 13.31
CA VAL A 147 6.37 -2.69 11.97
C VAL A 147 6.92 -1.74 10.90
N MET A 148 6.90 -0.42 11.18
CA MET A 148 7.52 0.58 10.30
C MET A 148 9.05 0.48 10.30
N ASP A 149 9.67 0.06 11.39
CA ASP A 149 11.12 -0.19 11.46
C ASP A 149 11.52 -1.43 10.65
N GLU A 150 10.71 -2.49 10.73
CA GLU A 150 11.00 -3.75 10.05
C GLU A 150 10.70 -3.70 8.54
N ALA A 151 9.60 -3.07 8.13
CA ALA A 151 9.10 -3.15 6.75
C ALA A 151 8.87 -1.78 6.08
N GLY A 152 9.05 -0.67 6.80
CA GLY A 152 8.89 0.68 6.24
C GLY A 152 10.07 1.07 5.35
N ARG A 153 9.77 1.60 4.15
CA ARG A 153 10.76 2.09 3.19
C ARG A 153 10.68 3.61 3.06
N PRO A 154 11.79 4.34 2.82
CA PRO A 154 11.74 5.78 2.60
C PRO A 154 10.91 6.14 1.34
N ALA A 155 10.04 7.15 1.44
CA ALA A 155 9.13 7.56 0.37
C ALA A 155 9.80 8.03 -0.95
N ASN A 156 11.13 8.23 -0.95
CA ASN A 156 11.90 8.76 -2.07
C ASN A 156 12.76 7.70 -2.78
N GLY A 157 12.58 6.41 -2.48
CA GLY A 157 13.31 5.31 -3.11
C GLY A 157 12.49 4.65 -4.22
N GLU A 158 13.09 4.54 -5.40
CA GLU A 158 12.57 3.80 -6.56
C GLU A 158 12.10 2.39 -6.16
N ASP A 159 10.95 1.99 -6.69
CA ASP A 159 10.32 0.69 -6.46
C ASP A 159 11.18 -0.44 -7.04
N ASP A 160 12.14 -0.93 -6.25
CA ASP A 160 12.64 -2.30 -6.42
C ASP A 160 11.67 -3.24 -5.69
N THR A 161 10.70 -3.72 -6.48
CA THR A 161 9.75 -4.75 -6.06
C THR A 161 10.30 -6.12 -6.43
N SER A 162 10.95 -6.75 -5.46
CA SER A 162 11.08 -8.20 -5.37
C SER A 162 11.13 -8.58 -3.88
N PRO A 163 10.43 -9.65 -3.47
CA PRO A 163 10.52 -10.13 -2.10
C PRO A 163 11.79 -10.99 -1.94
N GLU A 164 12.20 -11.11 -0.68
CA GLU A 164 13.21 -12.03 -0.12
C GLU A 164 14.66 -11.52 -0.05
N GLY A 165 15.09 -11.31 1.21
CA GLY A 165 16.40 -11.76 1.68
C GLY A 165 17.56 -10.77 1.59
N SER A 166 17.98 -10.28 2.75
CA SER A 166 19.32 -9.72 3.04
C SER A 166 19.84 -8.59 2.13
N THR A 167 19.72 -7.36 2.61
CA THR A 167 20.36 -6.18 2.02
C THR A 167 21.89 -6.32 2.06
N GLN A 168 22.49 -6.74 0.95
CA GLN A 168 23.88 -6.45 0.64
C GLN A 168 23.94 -5.09 -0.04
N HIS A 169 24.87 -4.24 0.40
CA HIS A 169 25.18 -2.97 -0.25
C HIS A 169 25.71 -3.24 -1.66
N VAL A 170 24.88 -3.00 -2.67
CA VAL A 170 25.29 -3.05 -4.09
C VAL A 170 26.04 -1.76 -4.41
N SER A 171 27.26 -1.90 -4.90
CA SER A 171 28.16 -0.79 -5.21
C SER A 171 27.76 -0.05 -6.49
N GLU A 172 28.15 1.23 -6.62
CA GLU A 172 27.82 2.08 -7.78
C GLU A 172 28.24 1.46 -9.14
N ASP A 173 29.25 0.59 -9.14
CA ASP A 173 29.73 -0.13 -10.32
C ASP A 173 28.74 -1.21 -10.80
N GLU A 174 28.03 -1.88 -9.88
CA GLU A 174 27.03 -2.91 -10.20
C GLU A 174 25.75 -2.29 -10.78
N ALA A 175 25.36 -1.10 -10.30
CA ALA A 175 24.25 -0.34 -10.86
C ALA A 175 24.51 0.12 -12.31
N ARG A 176 25.78 0.46 -12.62
CA ARG A 176 26.20 0.88 -13.96
C ARG A 176 26.22 -0.31 -14.94
N ALA A 177 26.67 -1.48 -14.48
CA ALA A 177 26.64 -2.73 -15.24
C ALA A 177 25.20 -3.18 -15.53
N ALA A 178 24.29 -3.09 -14.55
CA ALA A 178 22.88 -3.43 -14.73
C ALA A 178 22.20 -2.52 -15.77
N LYS A 179 22.50 -1.21 -15.74
CA LYS A 179 21.97 -0.25 -16.72
C LYS A 179 22.50 -0.49 -18.13
N ALA A 180 23.78 -0.85 -18.27
CA ALA A 180 24.37 -1.22 -19.55
C ALA A 180 23.74 -2.51 -20.11
N ALA A 181 23.55 -3.53 -19.27
CA ALA A 181 22.89 -4.78 -19.66
C ALA A 181 21.45 -4.58 -20.13
N ALA A 182 20.68 -3.72 -19.44
CA ALA A 182 19.32 -3.37 -19.83
C ALA A 182 19.26 -2.65 -21.21
N LEU A 183 20.22 -1.76 -21.47
CA LEU A 183 20.33 -1.06 -22.75
C LEU A 183 20.71 -2.01 -23.90
N ILE A 184 21.65 -2.93 -23.66
CA ILE A 184 22.05 -3.97 -24.62
C ILE A 184 20.86 -4.87 -24.95
N SER A 185 20.07 -5.29 -23.95
CA SER A 185 18.87 -6.10 -24.18
C SER A 185 17.84 -5.36 -25.03
N LYS A 186 17.69 -4.05 -24.84
CA LYS A 186 16.78 -3.22 -25.65
C LYS A 186 17.23 -3.12 -27.10
N LEU A 187 18.52 -2.85 -27.32
CA LEU A 187 19.12 -2.76 -28.66
C LEU A 187 19.06 -4.09 -29.42
N LYS A 188 19.22 -5.24 -28.74
CA LYS A 188 19.04 -6.58 -29.35
C LYS A 188 17.62 -6.78 -29.87
N LYS A 189 16.62 -6.37 -29.08
CA LYS A 189 15.21 -6.46 -29.47
C LYS A 189 14.87 -5.52 -30.64
N ASP A 190 15.43 -4.32 -30.65
CA ASP A 190 15.24 -3.35 -31.73
C ASP A 190 15.91 -3.83 -33.03
N LEU A 191 17.06 -4.52 -32.94
CA LEU A 191 17.73 -5.16 -34.08
C LEU A 191 16.88 -6.28 -34.70
N GLU A 192 16.34 -7.19 -33.89
CA GLU A 192 15.45 -8.27 -34.37
C GLU A 192 14.24 -7.70 -35.10
N LYS A 193 13.64 -6.65 -34.55
CA LYS A 193 12.51 -5.97 -35.17
C LYS A 193 12.89 -5.31 -36.50
N ALA A 194 14.05 -4.67 -36.60
CA ALA A 194 14.51 -4.04 -37.84
C ALA A 194 14.80 -5.06 -38.95
N ILE A 195 15.29 -6.26 -38.59
CA ILE A 195 15.48 -7.38 -39.53
C ILE A 195 14.13 -7.91 -40.01
N GLN A 196 13.16 -8.07 -39.10
CA GLN A 196 11.80 -8.52 -39.43
C GLN A 196 11.06 -7.54 -40.35
N ASP A 197 11.26 -6.24 -40.14
CA ASP A 197 10.65 -5.17 -40.94
C ASP A 197 11.43 -4.88 -42.24
N GLU A 198 12.43 -5.71 -42.60
CA GLU A 198 13.31 -5.57 -43.77
C GLU A 198 14.05 -4.22 -43.85
N ARG A 199 14.26 -3.56 -42.70
CA ARG A 199 14.98 -2.28 -42.58
C ARG A 199 16.46 -2.52 -42.37
N TYR A 200 17.14 -3.00 -43.40
CA TYR A 200 18.54 -3.41 -43.33
C TYR A 200 19.52 -2.28 -42.97
N GLU A 201 19.23 -1.03 -43.34
CA GLU A 201 20.06 0.13 -42.97
C GLU A 201 20.00 0.41 -41.45
N ASP A 202 18.82 0.33 -40.85
CA ASP A 202 18.63 0.52 -39.41
C ASP A 202 19.24 -0.64 -38.63
N ALA A 203 19.06 -1.87 -39.12
CA ALA A 203 19.67 -3.06 -38.53
C ALA A 203 21.21 -2.97 -38.51
N ALA A 204 21.83 -2.46 -39.58
CA ALA A 204 23.29 -2.26 -39.62
C ALA A 204 23.76 -1.24 -38.57
N ARG A 205 23.04 -0.12 -38.41
CA ARG A 205 23.36 0.91 -37.39
C ARG A 205 23.25 0.35 -35.97
N ILE A 206 22.17 -0.37 -35.66
CA ILE A 206 21.93 -0.93 -34.33
C ILE A 206 22.99 -2.00 -33.99
N ARG A 207 23.35 -2.85 -34.96
CA ARG A 207 24.40 -3.86 -34.79
C ARG A 207 25.76 -3.23 -34.49
N ASP A 208 26.14 -2.19 -35.22
CA ASP A 208 27.44 -1.53 -35.03
C ASP A 208 27.50 -0.81 -33.68
N GLU A 209 26.38 -0.26 -33.20
CA GLU A 209 26.26 0.33 -31.86
C GLU A 209 26.32 -0.73 -30.75
N LEU A 210 25.69 -1.89 -30.93
CA LEU A 210 25.77 -3.01 -30.00
C LEU A 210 27.23 -3.47 -29.81
N LYS A 211 27.98 -3.55 -30.93
CA LYS A 211 29.39 -3.96 -30.93
C LYS A 211 30.30 -2.95 -30.24
N ARG A 212 29.96 -1.65 -30.27
CA ARG A 212 30.68 -0.62 -29.49
C ARG A 212 30.45 -0.80 -28.00
N LEU A 213 29.21 -1.08 -27.60
CA LEU A 213 28.85 -1.24 -26.18
C LEU A 213 29.39 -2.54 -25.57
N GLU A 214 29.48 -3.63 -26.35
CA GLU A 214 30.06 -4.90 -25.91
C GLU A 214 31.60 -4.83 -25.79
N ASN A 215 32.27 -3.92 -26.49
CA ASN A 215 33.74 -3.74 -26.42
C ASN A 215 34.21 -2.78 -25.31
N VAL A 216 33.30 -2.18 -24.54
CA VAL A 216 33.60 -1.21 -23.46
C VAL A 216 33.50 -1.88 -22.07
N HIS A 217 33.41 -3.20 -22.01
CA HIS A 217 33.52 -4.01 -20.78
C HIS A 217 34.72 -4.93 -20.85
#